data_AF-A0A496W6S2-F1
#
_entry.id   AF-A0A496W6S2-F1
#
_cell.length_a   1.000
_cell.length_b   1.000
_cell.length_c   1.000
_cell.angle_alpha   90.00
_cell.angle_beta   90.00
_cell.angle_gamma   90.00
#
_symmetry.space_group_name_H-M   'P 1'
#
loop_
_entity.id
_entity.type
_entity.pdbx_description
1 polymer ?
#
loop_
_entity_poly.entity_id
_entity_poly.type
_entity_poly.pdbx_seq_one_letter_code
_entity_poly.pdbx_strand_id
1 'polypeptide(L)'
;MSQLNYISFLKGKILLGLVLSLFLNVTLLTGCSQNTISYSSEKPGIEKRKDSRRREGCNDSPSIWTVNLCQSNTFCYVTEQIDLWLPENKRSGQMNDRVVIQNTVSQLVVIEPWPASKGTLVWPLDKMPIQSGVTYLIGIKKGLDYPRKEIVLHQLSADLSVEEQIVEMRQKGCTQQAEQLSGQNKGLA
;
A
#
# COMPACT_ATOMS: atom_id res chain seq x y z
N MET A 1 -23.35 -21.44 44.11
CA MET A 1 -22.14 -22.15 44.58
C MET A 1 -21.17 -22.19 43.40
N SER A 2 -20.23 -21.25 43.32
CA SER A 2 -18.81 -21.43 43.74
C SER A 2 -18.00 -22.04 42.57
N GLN A 3 -16.96 -21.45 41.97
CA GLN A 3 -16.11 -20.32 42.35
C GLN A 3 -15.47 -19.63 41.12
N LEU A 4 -15.20 -18.34 41.30
CA LEU A 4 -14.28 -17.51 40.53
C LEU A 4 -12.83 -17.95 40.79
N ASN A 5 -12.01 -18.05 39.74
CA ASN A 5 -10.56 -18.10 39.89
C ASN A 5 -9.91 -16.85 39.27
N TYR A 6 -9.51 -15.97 40.18
CA TYR A 6 -8.55 -14.89 40.01
C TYR A 6 -7.15 -15.46 39.80
N ILE A 7 -6.43 -15.05 38.75
CA ILE A 7 -4.96 -15.02 38.79
C ILE A 7 -4.48 -13.66 38.32
N SER A 8 -3.81 -13.02 39.25
CA SER A 8 -3.22 -11.70 39.27
C SER A 8 -1.79 -11.69 38.74
N PHE A 9 -1.40 -10.51 38.24
CA PHE A 9 -0.08 -9.89 38.40
C PHE A 9 1.13 -10.54 37.71
N LEU A 10 1.67 -9.85 36.70
CA LEU A 10 3.11 -9.59 36.65
C LEU A 10 3.39 -8.25 35.94
N LYS A 11 3.58 -7.21 36.74
CA LYS A 11 4.10 -5.90 36.31
C LYS A 11 5.63 -6.00 36.18
N GLY A 12 6.13 -6.23 34.97
CA GLY A 12 7.55 -6.11 34.65
C GLY A 12 7.88 -4.71 34.15
N LYS A 13 8.46 -3.87 35.01
CA LYS A 13 9.10 -2.61 34.63
C LYS A 13 10.42 -2.93 33.91
N ILE A 14 10.54 -2.61 32.63
CA ILE A 14 11.82 -2.68 31.91
C ILE A 14 12.33 -1.26 31.68
N LEU A 15 13.58 -1.07 32.12
CA LEU A 15 14.35 0.17 32.14
C LEU A 15 14.40 0.87 30.78
N LEU A 16 14.24 2.19 30.82
CA LEU A 16 14.70 3.12 29.77
C LEU A 16 16.23 3.04 29.65
N GLY A 17 16.73 2.62 28.49
CA GLY A 17 18.11 2.87 28.05
C GLY A 17 18.13 4.03 27.07
N LEU A 18 18.53 5.21 27.54
CA LEU A 18 18.87 6.36 26.69
C LEU A 18 20.26 6.12 26.08
N VAL A 19 20.32 5.92 24.76
CA VAL A 19 21.59 5.96 24.01
C VAL A 19 21.60 7.25 23.19
N LEU A 20 22.36 8.23 23.68
CA LEU A 20 22.80 9.39 22.90
C LEU A 20 23.80 8.90 21.85
N SER A 21 23.47 9.02 20.58
CA SER A 21 24.46 8.89 19.49
C SER A 21 24.58 10.21 18.76
N LEU A 22 25.61 10.96 19.16
CA LEU A 22 26.19 12.07 18.41
C LEU A 22 26.95 11.48 17.21
N PHE A 23 26.48 11.72 16.00
CA PHE A 23 27.30 11.53 14.81
C PHE A 23 27.49 12.83 14.07
N LEU A 24 28.76 13.06 13.78
CA LEU A 24 29.40 14.30 13.35
C LEU A 24 29.01 14.68 11.93
N ASN A 25 28.86 15.98 11.73
CA ASN A 25 28.86 16.65 10.43
C ASN A 25 30.18 16.35 9.70
N VAL A 26 30.08 15.82 8.47
CA VAL A 26 31.20 15.81 7.52
C VAL A 26 30.78 16.63 6.31
N THR A 27 31.23 17.88 6.30
CA THR A 27 31.18 18.78 5.15
C THR A 27 32.33 18.42 4.22
N LEU A 28 32.06 17.93 3.00
CA LEU A 28 33.07 17.87 1.94
C LEU A 28 32.84 18.99 0.92
N LEU A 29 33.85 19.86 0.84
CA LEU A 29 34.02 20.94 -0.11
C LEU A 29 34.50 20.41 -1.48
N THR A 30 33.85 20.94 -2.52
CA THR A 30 34.38 21.39 -3.83
C THR A 30 35.48 20.60 -4.54
N GLY A 31 35.15 20.17 -5.76
CA GLY A 31 36.11 19.94 -6.84
C GLY A 31 35.51 20.33 -8.19
N CYS A 32 35.78 21.57 -8.64
CA CYS A 32 35.53 21.99 -10.01
C CYS A 32 36.52 21.26 -10.94
N SER A 33 36.01 20.60 -11.98
CA SER A 33 36.82 20.21 -13.13
C SER A 33 36.08 20.60 -14.41
N GLN A 34 36.45 21.76 -14.94
CA GLN A 34 36.21 22.11 -16.33
C GLN A 34 37.33 21.48 -17.14
N ASN A 35 36.96 20.69 -18.14
CA ASN A 35 37.59 20.64 -19.46
C ASN A 35 36.94 19.52 -20.25
N THR A 36 36.12 19.88 -21.24
CA THR A 36 35.81 18.93 -22.31
C THR A 36 35.90 19.65 -23.63
N ILE A 37 36.96 19.28 -24.35
CA ILE A 37 37.29 19.64 -25.71
C ILE A 37 36.17 19.12 -26.62
N SER A 38 35.65 20.00 -27.47
CA SER A 38 34.63 19.67 -28.46
C SER A 38 35.28 18.96 -29.65
N TYR A 39 35.13 17.63 -29.72
CA TYR A 39 35.40 16.86 -30.93
C TYR A 39 34.06 16.50 -31.58
N SER A 40 33.77 17.18 -32.68
CA SER A 40 32.69 16.83 -33.60
C SER A 40 33.06 15.53 -34.31
N SER A 41 32.48 14.43 -33.85
CA SER A 41 32.52 13.14 -34.55
C SER A 41 31.10 12.81 -34.94
N GLU A 42 30.82 12.86 -36.25
CA GLU A 42 29.58 12.38 -36.84
C GLU A 42 29.39 10.92 -36.47
N LYS A 43 28.43 10.64 -35.57
CA LYS A 43 28.00 9.29 -35.25
C LYS A 43 26.98 8.82 -36.29
N PRO A 44 27.08 7.56 -36.75
CA PRO A 44 26.08 6.96 -37.61
C PRO A 44 24.72 6.96 -36.92
N GLY A 45 23.67 7.19 -37.70
CA GLY A 45 22.29 7.38 -37.26
C GLY A 45 21.87 6.35 -36.21
N ILE A 46 21.80 6.79 -34.96
CA ILE A 46 21.12 6.05 -33.90
C ILE A 46 19.65 6.12 -34.25
N GLU A 47 19.16 5.07 -34.91
CA GLU A 47 17.77 4.73 -34.99
C GLU A 47 17.22 4.84 -33.57
N LYS A 48 16.41 5.87 -33.32
CA LYS A 48 15.69 6.06 -32.06
C LYS A 48 14.75 4.88 -31.94
N ARG A 49 15.23 3.78 -31.36
CA ARG A 49 14.39 2.72 -30.80
C ARG A 49 13.44 3.47 -29.88
N LYS A 50 12.20 3.65 -30.35
CA LYS A 50 11.10 4.12 -29.53
C LYS A 50 11.02 3.11 -28.41
N ASP A 51 11.64 3.47 -27.29
CA ASP A 51 11.54 2.78 -26.03
C ASP A 51 10.12 3.00 -25.54
N SER A 52 9.18 2.30 -26.18
CA SER A 52 7.79 2.20 -25.76
C SER A 52 7.73 1.28 -24.54
N ARG A 53 8.52 1.57 -23.52
CA ARG A 53 8.24 1.14 -22.15
C ARG A 53 7.06 1.97 -21.65
N ARG A 54 5.91 1.79 -22.28
CA ARG A 54 4.61 2.18 -21.74
C ARG A 54 4.46 1.40 -20.43
N ARG A 55 4.86 2.03 -19.33
CA ARG A 55 4.53 1.64 -17.96
C ARG A 55 3.04 1.96 -17.67
N GLU A 56 2.17 1.75 -18.64
CA GLU A 56 0.72 1.92 -18.55
C GLU A 56 0.15 0.60 -18.00
N GLY A 57 0.19 0.43 -16.67
CA GLY A 57 -0.37 -0.76 -16.02
C GLY A 57 -1.45 -0.45 -14.99
N CYS A 58 -1.43 0.75 -14.43
CA CYS A 58 -2.32 1.12 -13.33
C CYS A 58 -3.47 2.02 -13.78
N ASN A 59 -3.77 2.04 -15.08
CA ASN A 59 -4.87 2.84 -15.64
C ASN A 59 -6.22 2.15 -15.44
N ASP A 60 -6.21 0.83 -15.27
CA ASP A 60 -7.41 0.08 -14.96
C ASP A 60 -7.85 0.40 -13.53
N SER A 61 -9.13 0.74 -13.39
CA SER A 61 -9.77 0.94 -12.09
C SER A 61 -10.46 -0.36 -11.70
N PRO A 62 -10.04 -1.02 -10.60
CA PRO A 62 -10.77 -2.18 -10.10
C PRO A 62 -12.15 -1.76 -9.57
N SER A 63 -12.91 -2.72 -9.04
CA SER A 63 -14.13 -2.42 -8.29
C SER A 63 -13.85 -1.39 -7.18
N ILE A 64 -14.82 -0.53 -6.89
CA ILE A 64 -14.75 0.46 -5.81
C ILE A 64 -14.45 -0.16 -4.44
N TRP A 65 -14.81 -1.44 -4.25
CA TRP A 65 -14.59 -2.20 -3.01
C TRP A 65 -13.28 -3.00 -3.02
N THR A 66 -12.36 -2.66 -3.91
CA THR A 66 -11.06 -3.34 -4.05
C THR A 66 -9.92 -2.34 -3.91
N VAL A 67 -8.97 -2.64 -3.03
CA VAL A 67 -7.80 -1.79 -2.78
C VAL A 67 -6.86 -1.85 -3.97
N ASN A 68 -6.67 -0.71 -4.65
CA ASN A 68 -5.74 -0.60 -5.76
C ASN A 68 -4.32 -0.31 -5.23
N LEU A 69 -3.46 -1.33 -5.23
CA LEU A 69 -2.10 -1.21 -4.71
C LEU A 69 -1.20 -0.27 -5.55
N CYS A 70 -1.61 0.14 -6.76
CA CYS A 70 -0.90 1.18 -7.49
C CYS A 70 -1.20 2.58 -6.93
N GLN A 71 -2.46 2.91 -6.68
CA GLN A 71 -2.92 4.30 -6.52
C GLN A 71 -3.45 4.64 -5.13
N SER A 72 -4.08 3.69 -4.43
CA SER A 72 -4.74 3.95 -3.14
C SER A 72 -3.73 4.22 -2.02
N ASN A 73 -3.91 5.34 -1.32
CA ASN A 73 -3.21 5.65 -0.05
C ASN A 73 -4.20 5.63 1.13
N THR A 74 -5.49 5.85 0.85
CA THR A 74 -6.60 5.77 1.80
C THR A 74 -7.70 4.95 1.15
N PHE A 75 -8.34 4.07 1.91
CA PHE A 75 -9.41 3.21 1.41
C PHE A 75 -10.50 3.02 2.45
N CYS A 76 -11.76 3.18 2.02
CA CYS A 76 -12.94 3.00 2.83
C CYS A 76 -13.63 1.67 2.52
N TYR A 77 -14.11 0.98 3.55
CA TYR A 77 -14.79 -0.31 3.44
C TYR A 77 -16.09 -0.33 4.27
N VAL A 78 -17.11 -1.00 3.75
CA VAL A 78 -18.39 -1.22 4.46
C VAL A 78 -18.39 -2.58 5.16
N THR A 79 -17.88 -3.60 4.47
CA THR A 79 -17.75 -4.96 5.01
C THR A 79 -16.27 -5.33 5.12
N GLU A 80 -15.96 -6.29 6.00
CA GLU A 80 -14.59 -6.77 6.17
C GLU A 80 -14.06 -7.56 4.95
N GLN A 81 -14.90 -7.83 3.96
CA GLN A 81 -14.48 -8.47 2.70
C GLN A 81 -13.81 -7.44 1.79
N ILE A 82 -12.50 -7.24 2.02
CA ILE A 82 -11.65 -6.41 1.18
C ILE A 82 -10.82 -7.29 0.26
N ASP A 83 -10.78 -6.94 -1.02
CA ASP A 83 -9.86 -7.50 -1.98
C ASP A 83 -8.70 -6.54 -2.25
N LEU A 84 -7.50 -7.08 -2.42
CA LEU A 84 -6.34 -6.37 -2.95
C LEU A 84 -6.27 -6.60 -4.46
N TRP A 85 -6.00 -5.55 -5.23
CA TRP A 85 -5.80 -5.65 -6.67
C TRP A 85 -4.46 -5.07 -7.10
N LEU A 86 -3.82 -5.78 -8.02
CA LEU A 86 -2.60 -5.35 -8.69
C LEU A 86 -2.59 -5.90 -10.12
N PRO A 87 -2.32 -5.06 -11.13
CA PRO A 87 -2.32 -5.50 -12.53
C PRO A 87 -1.21 -6.51 -12.77
N GLU A 88 -1.45 -7.44 -13.70
CA GLU A 88 -0.54 -8.56 -13.98
C GLU A 88 0.87 -8.11 -14.36
N ASN A 89 1.00 -7.03 -15.12
CA ASN A 89 2.31 -6.47 -15.49
C ASN A 89 3.10 -5.84 -14.32
N LYS A 90 2.46 -5.64 -13.17
CA LYS A 90 3.10 -5.23 -11.91
C LYS A 90 3.35 -6.43 -10.99
N ARG A 91 2.71 -7.56 -11.23
CA ARG A 91 3.01 -8.87 -10.64
C ARG A 91 4.25 -9.46 -11.34
N SER A 92 4.89 -10.47 -10.75
CA SER A 92 6.03 -11.12 -11.43
C SER A 92 5.57 -12.09 -12.53
N GLY A 93 4.27 -12.43 -12.56
CA GLY A 93 3.73 -13.48 -13.41
C GLY A 93 4.16 -14.89 -13.00
N GLN A 94 4.94 -15.01 -11.92
CA GLN A 94 5.40 -16.30 -11.39
C GLN A 94 4.42 -16.82 -10.35
N MET A 95 4.41 -18.14 -10.16
CA MET A 95 3.57 -18.82 -9.17
C MET A 95 3.88 -18.43 -7.71
N ASN A 96 4.93 -17.64 -7.48
CA ASN A 96 5.51 -17.39 -6.16
C ASN A 96 5.40 -15.94 -5.68
N ASP A 97 4.56 -15.10 -6.32
CA ASP A 97 4.28 -13.78 -5.76
C ASP A 97 3.72 -13.94 -4.34
N ARG A 98 4.28 -13.19 -3.40
CA ARG A 98 3.80 -13.14 -2.02
C ARG A 98 3.48 -11.71 -1.66
N VAL A 99 2.25 -11.45 -1.21
CA VAL A 99 1.94 -10.18 -0.57
C VAL A 99 2.50 -10.21 0.84
N VAL A 100 3.01 -9.08 1.29
CA VAL A 100 3.34 -8.83 2.69
C VAL A 100 2.47 -7.69 3.17
N ILE A 101 1.75 -7.93 4.26
CA ILE A 101 0.87 -6.96 4.92
C ILE A 101 1.43 -6.77 6.32
N GLN A 102 1.73 -5.53 6.69
CA GLN A 102 2.16 -5.18 8.04
C GLN A 102 1.22 -4.13 8.63
N ASN A 103 0.67 -4.41 9.80
CA ASN A 103 -0.06 -3.43 10.59
C ASN A 103 0.95 -2.55 11.36
N THR A 104 0.92 -1.23 11.18
CA THR A 104 1.92 -0.31 11.77
C THR A 104 1.76 -0.10 13.27
N VAL A 105 0.58 -0.40 13.83
CA VAL A 105 0.30 -0.23 15.26
C VAL A 105 0.73 -1.47 16.03
N SER A 106 0.24 -2.64 15.64
CA SER A 106 0.55 -3.91 16.31
C SER A 106 1.88 -4.52 15.89
N GLN A 107 2.49 -4.02 14.80
CA GLN A 107 3.69 -4.60 14.17
C GLN A 107 3.48 -6.05 13.66
N LEU A 108 2.23 -6.51 13.59
CA LEU A 108 1.89 -7.81 13.03
C LEU A 108 2.20 -7.83 11.53
N VAL A 109 2.86 -8.90 11.08
CA VAL A 109 3.22 -9.12 9.67
C VAL A 109 2.59 -10.43 9.20
N VAL A 110 1.86 -10.37 8.10
CA VAL A 110 1.30 -11.52 7.41
C VAL A 110 1.86 -11.60 6.00
N ILE A 111 2.17 -12.81 5.56
CA ILE A 111 2.67 -13.10 4.22
C ILE A 111 1.74 -14.11 3.58
N GLU A 112 1.03 -13.70 2.53
CA GLU A 112 0.12 -14.58 1.80
C GLU A 112 0.63 -14.82 0.37
N PRO A 113 0.51 -16.05 -0.16
CA PRO A 113 0.75 -16.30 -1.57
C PRO A 113 -0.33 -15.59 -2.41
N TRP A 114 0.09 -14.94 -3.49
CA TRP A 114 -0.80 -14.36 -4.49
C TRP A 114 -0.73 -15.20 -5.76
N PRO A 115 -1.74 -16.05 -6.04
CA PRO A 115 -1.71 -16.93 -7.20
C PRO A 115 -1.58 -16.15 -8.51
N ALA A 116 -0.71 -16.60 -9.41
CA ALA A 116 -0.47 -15.94 -10.71
C ALA A 116 -1.76 -15.78 -11.54
N SER A 117 -2.68 -16.74 -11.46
CA SER A 117 -3.97 -16.74 -12.17
C SER A 117 -5.03 -15.78 -11.58
N LYS A 118 -4.78 -15.18 -10.42
CA LYS A 118 -5.75 -14.31 -9.73
C LYS A 118 -5.35 -12.84 -9.85
N GLY A 119 -6.24 -12.03 -10.40
CA GLY A 119 -6.08 -10.56 -10.46
C GLY A 119 -6.29 -9.86 -9.12
N THR A 120 -6.96 -10.54 -8.18
CA THR A 120 -7.21 -10.06 -6.82
C THR A 120 -6.74 -11.07 -5.78
N LEU A 121 -6.52 -10.58 -4.56
CA LEU A 121 -6.23 -11.39 -3.39
C LEU A 121 -7.14 -10.94 -2.24
N VAL A 122 -7.88 -11.88 -1.68
CA VAL A 122 -8.75 -11.63 -0.52
C VAL A 122 -7.89 -11.27 0.69
N TRP A 123 -8.30 -10.26 1.45
CA TRP A 123 -7.63 -9.88 2.68
C TRP A 123 -7.69 -11.03 3.71
N PRO A 124 -6.57 -11.45 4.32
CA PRO A 124 -6.53 -12.59 5.24
C PRO A 124 -7.04 -12.22 6.63
N LEU A 125 -8.36 -12.08 6.80
CA LEU A 125 -9.01 -11.62 8.04
C LEU A 125 -8.66 -12.45 9.28
N ASP A 126 -8.47 -13.76 9.09
CA ASP A 126 -8.11 -14.72 10.15
C ASP A 126 -6.74 -14.43 10.77
N LYS A 127 -5.81 -13.88 9.99
CA LYS A 127 -4.42 -13.59 10.41
C LYS A 127 -4.14 -12.11 10.56
N MET A 128 -4.86 -11.27 9.83
CA MET A 128 -4.71 -9.81 9.81
C MET A 128 -6.09 -9.16 9.97
N PRO A 129 -6.62 -9.05 11.19
CA PRO A 129 -7.86 -8.33 11.44
C PRO A 129 -7.75 -6.87 10.97
N ILE A 130 -8.78 -6.39 10.29
CA ILE A 130 -8.83 -5.00 9.82
C ILE A 130 -9.24 -4.11 11.00
N GLN A 131 -8.53 -3.00 11.15
CA GLN A 131 -8.80 -1.97 12.16
C GLN A 131 -9.01 -0.64 11.44
N SER A 132 -10.12 0.02 11.74
CA SER A 132 -10.46 1.34 11.18
C SER A 132 -9.49 2.41 11.68
N GLY A 133 -9.04 3.29 10.78
CA GLY A 133 -8.08 4.36 11.05
C GLY A 133 -6.62 3.92 11.17
N VAL A 134 -6.31 2.64 10.90
CA VAL A 134 -4.95 2.11 11.00
C VAL A 134 -4.27 2.10 9.62
N THR A 135 -2.98 2.43 9.62
CA THR A 135 -2.10 2.32 8.45
C THR A 135 -1.54 0.90 8.31
N TYR A 136 -1.54 0.40 7.08
CA TYR A 136 -0.95 -0.88 6.71
C TYR A 136 0.16 -0.65 5.68
N LEU A 137 1.30 -1.30 5.85
CA LEU A 137 2.34 -1.37 4.84
C LEU A 137 2.13 -2.63 4.00
N ILE A 138 1.86 -2.45 2.71
CA ILE A 138 1.55 -3.56 1.79
C ILE A 138 2.55 -3.57 0.64
N GLY A 139 3.16 -4.72 0.36
CA GLY A 139 4.13 -4.87 -0.72
C GLY A 139 4.13 -6.27 -1.34
N ILE A 140 4.65 -6.39 -2.56
CA ILE A 140 4.85 -7.68 -3.22
C ILE A 140 6.30 -8.09 -3.07
N LYS A 141 6.55 -9.18 -2.33
CA LYS A 141 7.88 -9.71 -2.10
C LYS A 141 8.41 -10.38 -3.37
N LYS A 142 9.39 -9.74 -4.01
CA LYS A 142 10.13 -10.27 -5.18
C LYS A 142 11.61 -10.57 -4.90
N GLY A 143 12.03 -10.53 -3.62
CA GLY A 143 13.42 -10.68 -3.21
C GLY A 143 13.65 -10.23 -1.77
N LEU A 144 14.88 -9.78 -1.47
CA LEU A 144 15.26 -9.24 -0.16
C LEU A 144 14.69 -7.84 0.08
N ASP A 145 14.69 -7.01 -0.96
CA ASP A 145 14.09 -5.68 -0.95
C ASP A 145 12.82 -5.69 -1.82
N TYR A 146 11.77 -5.06 -1.32
CA TYR A 146 10.53 -4.88 -2.05
C TYR A 146 9.85 -3.59 -1.61
N PRO A 147 9.35 -2.78 -2.56
CA PRO A 147 8.64 -1.57 -2.23
C PRO A 147 7.37 -1.91 -1.46
N ARG A 148 7.13 -1.15 -0.40
CA ARG A 148 5.89 -1.19 0.38
C ARG A 148 5.15 0.12 0.20
N LYS A 149 3.82 0.02 0.19
CA LYS A 149 2.92 1.14 0.11
C LYS A 149 2.16 1.28 1.42
N GLU A 150 2.00 2.52 1.87
CA GLU A 150 1.16 2.82 3.02
C GLU A 150 -0.29 2.98 2.59
N ILE A 151 -1.19 2.27 3.25
CA ILE A 151 -2.63 2.36 3.01
C ILE A 151 -3.35 2.51 4.35
N VAL A 152 -4.12 3.57 4.51
CA VAL A 152 -4.99 3.78 5.67
C VAL A 152 -6.37 3.20 5.37
N LEU A 153 -6.86 2.30 6.23
CA LEU A 153 -8.17 1.68 6.06
C LEU A 153 -9.20 2.31 6.99
N HIS A 154 -10.34 2.75 6.47
CA HIS A 154 -11.44 3.32 7.24
C HIS A 154 -12.73 2.53 7.07
N GLN A 155 -13.35 2.13 8.18
CA GLN A 155 -14.68 1.54 8.16
C GLN A 155 -15.75 2.63 7.95
N LEU A 156 -16.73 2.34 7.11
CA LEU A 156 -17.97 3.11 6.95
C LEU A 156 -19.10 2.45 7.74
N SER A 157 -20.11 3.24 8.09
CA SER A 157 -21.31 2.70 8.71
C SER A 157 -22.14 1.89 7.71
N ALA A 158 -22.61 0.70 8.11
CA ALA A 158 -23.25 -0.27 7.23
C ALA A 158 -24.70 0.08 6.85
N ASP A 159 -25.33 0.97 7.62
CA ASP A 159 -26.72 1.40 7.53
C ASP A 159 -26.94 2.67 6.71
N LEU A 160 -25.87 3.25 6.16
CA LEU A 160 -25.93 4.48 5.38
C LEU A 160 -26.48 4.26 3.97
N SER A 161 -27.30 5.20 3.52
CA SER A 161 -27.66 5.36 2.11
C SER A 161 -26.42 5.63 1.24
N VAL A 162 -26.52 5.45 -0.07
CA VAL A 162 -25.40 5.67 -1.01
C VAL A 162 -24.90 7.12 -0.93
N GLU A 163 -25.80 8.09 -0.82
CA GLU A 163 -25.47 9.50 -0.69
C GLU A 163 -24.70 9.79 0.61
N GLU A 164 -25.13 9.19 1.72
CA GLU A 164 -24.44 9.31 3.02
C GLU A 164 -23.07 8.62 3.00
N GLN A 165 -22.95 7.45 2.36
CA GLN A 165 -21.66 6.77 2.15
C GLN A 165 -20.69 7.66 1.37
N ILE A 166 -21.15 8.32 0.32
CA ILE A 166 -20.32 9.26 -0.46
C ILE A 166 -19.82 10.42 0.40
N VAL A 167 -20.69 10.99 1.25
CA VAL A 167 -20.32 12.07 2.17
C VAL A 167 -19.29 11.57 3.19
N GLU A 168 -19.53 10.42 3.80
CA GLU A 168 -18.62 9.84 4.79
C GLU A 168 -17.25 9.49 4.16
N MET A 169 -17.23 8.88 2.98
CA MET A 169 -15.99 8.59 2.24
C MET A 169 -15.16 9.85 2.02
N ARG A 170 -15.78 10.98 1.64
CA ARG A 170 -15.06 12.26 1.46
C ARG A 170 -14.49 12.77 2.78
N GLN A 171 -15.27 12.69 3.86
CA GLN A 171 -14.82 13.13 5.19
C GLN A 171 -13.61 12.32 5.69
N LYS A 172 -13.54 11.03 5.35
CA LYS A 172 -12.39 10.15 5.69
C LYS A 172 -11.26 10.18 4.66
N GLY A 173 -11.35 11.01 3.62
CA GLY A 173 -10.30 11.15 2.60
C GLY A 173 -10.29 10.08 1.51
N CYS A 174 -11.34 9.25 1.42
CA CYS A 174 -11.55 8.25 0.36
C CYS A 174 -12.16 8.89 -0.91
N THR A 175 -11.63 10.05 -1.33
CA THR A 175 -12.25 10.89 -2.37
C THR A 175 -12.42 10.17 -3.71
N GLN A 176 -11.42 9.39 -4.13
CA GLN A 176 -11.48 8.64 -5.39
C GLN A 176 -12.62 7.60 -5.39
N GLN A 177 -12.83 6.89 -4.28
CA GLN A 177 -13.96 5.96 -4.14
C GLN A 177 -15.29 6.72 -4.15
N ALA A 178 -15.38 7.86 -3.46
CA ALA A 178 -16.58 8.67 -3.44
C ALA A 178 -16.99 9.16 -4.84
N GLU A 179 -16.01 9.55 -5.67
CA GLU A 179 -16.24 9.95 -7.06
C GLU A 179 -16.73 8.78 -7.93
N GLN A 180 -16.12 7.61 -7.77
CA GLN A 180 -16.55 6.39 -8.47
C GLN A 180 -17.99 6.01 -8.10
N LEU A 181 -18.33 6.04 -6.81
CA LEU A 181 -19.67 5.70 -6.33
C LEU A 181 -20.73 6.69 -6.83
N SER A 182 -20.39 7.98 -6.81
CA SER A 182 -21.26 9.04 -7.32
C SER A 182 -21.51 8.90 -8.83
N GLY A 183 -20.50 8.50 -9.61
CA GLY A 183 -20.63 8.27 -11.04
C GLY A 183 -21.55 7.10 -11.40
N GLN A 184 -21.51 6.01 -10.63
CA GLN A 184 -22.37 4.84 -10.83
C GLN A 184 -23.86 5.16 -10.59
N ASN A 185 -24.16 5.96 -9.56
CA ASN A 185 -25.55 6.31 -9.22
C ASN A 185 -26.23 7.17 -10.32
N LYS A 186 -25.45 8.03 -11.00
CA LYS A 186 -25.97 8.85 -12.11
C LYS A 186 -26.34 8.05 -13.37
N GLY A 187 -25.86 6.81 -13.50
CA GLY A 187 -26.20 5.95 -14.64
C GLY A 187 -27.50 5.15 -14.45
N LEU A 188 -28.15 5.26 -13.29
CA LEU A 188 -29.34 4.47 -12.92
C LEU A 188 -30.60 5.33 -12.72
N ALA A 189 -30.49 6.65 -12.80
CA ALA A 189 -31.60 7.61 -12.73
C ALA A 189 -32.01 8.10 -14.12
#